data_AF-A0A7X8F1C8-F1
#
_entry.id   AF-A0A7X8F1C8-F1
#
_cell.length_a   1.000
_cell.length_b   1.000
_cell.length_c   1.000
_cell.angle_alpha   90.00
_cell.angle_beta   90.00
_cell.angle_gamma   90.00
#
_symmetry.space_group_name_H-M   'P 1'
#
loop_
_entity.id
_entity.type
_entity.pdbx_description
1 polymer ?
#
loop_
_entity_poly.entity_id
_entity_poly.type
_entity_poly.pdbx_seq_one_letter_code
_entity_poly.pdbx_strand_id
1 'polypeptide(L)'
;MIFELCISVVILNLNSIFCTYLKGGWIMDLFYFSEILLLFLILVILAAFIFLSGYSKAFFKIFYTRKKFSALQLYQLKQIETSLDYASKIAAYEAIFFILIGTVFYYINWQHIQTLGFQLSLIIKSAFLVSSIEIILFVLKAKLKNQMILYMSEDEKDGEYAKKSPKQLVLAFFKVFLCIVVIISVAILTVLSYTRNESSFKFSKISSWIDIPSILFLIIPFVLLLFTSGLFKNFFLGIKSAFSNQKLSVSKKLLYINANKCARAVILLTSFTCTLTGYYAVLKHLEFKEAIGTNMMLASVSIFYAIFINLFLLTVESKLEKLSEKTGE
;
A
#
# COMPACT_ATOMS: atom_id res chain seq x y z
N MET A 1 0.43 -19.60 -4.21
CA MET A 1 1.18 -18.35 -4.03
C MET A 1 1.85 -17.86 -5.31
N ILE A 2 2.28 -18.74 -6.25
CA ILE A 2 2.70 -18.31 -7.60
C ILE A 2 1.59 -17.54 -8.31
N PHE A 3 0.36 -18.08 -8.33
CA PHE A 3 -0.76 -17.42 -8.99
C PHE A 3 -1.04 -16.02 -8.43
N GLU A 4 -1.00 -15.88 -7.11
CA GLU A 4 -1.19 -14.62 -6.40
C GLU A 4 -0.04 -13.65 -6.62
N LEU A 5 1.20 -14.15 -6.70
CA LEU A 5 2.36 -13.36 -7.12
C LEU A 5 2.15 -12.80 -8.53
N CYS A 6 1.84 -13.67 -9.50
CA CYS A 6 1.61 -13.29 -10.89
C CYS A 6 0.47 -12.28 -11.01
N ILE A 7 -0.65 -12.50 -10.33
CA ILE A 7 -1.76 -11.54 -10.34
C ILE A 7 -1.38 -10.22 -9.69
N SER A 8 -0.65 -10.25 -8.56
CA SER A 8 -0.21 -9.01 -7.90
C SER A 8 0.70 -8.20 -8.83
N VAL A 9 1.62 -8.87 -9.53
CA VAL A 9 2.46 -8.26 -10.56
C VAL A 9 1.59 -7.67 -11.69
N VAL A 10 0.62 -8.41 -12.21
CA VAL A 10 -0.28 -7.92 -13.27
C VAL A 10 -1.09 -6.71 -12.82
N ILE A 11 -1.69 -6.74 -11.62
CA ILE A 11 -2.47 -5.63 -11.06
C ILE A 11 -1.60 -4.38 -10.94
N LEU A 12 -0.39 -4.50 -10.39
CA LEU A 12 0.51 -3.36 -10.20
C LEU A 12 1.02 -2.79 -11.51
N ASN A 13 1.34 -3.65 -12.49
CA ASN A 13 1.76 -3.21 -13.82
C ASN A 13 0.62 -2.50 -14.55
N LEU A 14 -0.60 -3.07 -14.55
CA LEU A 14 -1.77 -2.42 -15.15
C LEU A 14 -2.05 -1.07 -14.48
N ASN A 15 -2.04 -1.01 -13.15
CA ASN A 15 -2.24 0.24 -12.42
C ASN A 15 -1.18 1.29 -12.79
N SER A 16 0.08 0.88 -12.93
CA SER A 16 1.18 1.76 -13.31
C SER A 16 1.05 2.25 -14.76
N ILE A 17 0.64 1.38 -15.69
CA ILE A 17 0.36 1.72 -17.09
C ILE A 17 -0.78 2.74 -17.17
N PHE A 18 -1.91 2.48 -16.52
CA PHE A 18 -3.04 3.41 -16.52
C PHE A 18 -2.70 4.74 -15.83
N CYS A 19 -1.95 4.70 -14.72
CA CYS A 19 -1.49 5.91 -14.02
C CYS A 19 -0.56 6.75 -14.89
N THR A 20 0.35 6.11 -15.63
CA THR A 20 1.26 6.80 -16.55
C THR A 20 0.49 7.44 -17.69
N TYR A 21 -0.42 6.70 -18.32
CA TYR A 21 -1.24 7.19 -19.43
C TYR A 21 -2.12 8.37 -19.03
N LEU A 22 -2.84 8.28 -17.90
CA LEU A 22 -3.72 9.37 -17.45
C LEU A 22 -2.97 10.61 -16.96
N LYS A 23 -1.67 10.47 -16.64
CA LYS A 23 -0.80 11.60 -16.27
C LYS A 23 -0.01 12.15 -17.45
N GLY A 24 -0.36 11.75 -18.69
CA GLY A 24 0.20 12.27 -19.93
C GLY A 24 1.49 11.59 -20.40
N GLY A 25 1.94 10.53 -19.72
CA GLY A 25 3.11 9.75 -20.12
C GLY A 25 2.80 8.68 -21.16
N TRP A 26 3.82 8.23 -21.89
CA TRP A 26 3.73 7.11 -22.82
C TRP A 26 4.03 5.79 -22.11
N ILE A 27 3.41 4.69 -22.55
CA ILE A 27 3.66 3.36 -21.96
C ILE A 27 5.14 2.96 -22.06
N MET A 28 5.83 3.38 -23.12
CA MET A 28 7.26 3.14 -23.32
C MET A 28 8.13 3.79 -22.21
N ASP A 29 7.60 4.77 -21.48
CA ASP A 29 8.27 5.46 -20.38
C ASP A 29 8.36 4.60 -19.10
N LEU A 30 7.71 3.43 -19.11
CA LEU A 30 7.84 2.39 -18.07
C LEU A 30 8.84 1.30 -18.45
N PHE A 31 9.30 1.27 -19.70
CA PHE A 31 10.15 0.22 -20.26
C PHE A 31 11.48 0.76 -20.79
N TYR A 32 11.93 1.90 -20.25
CA TYR A 32 13.23 2.43 -20.64
C TYR A 32 14.33 1.43 -20.26
N PHE A 33 15.35 1.27 -21.11
CA PHE A 33 16.38 0.23 -20.92
C PHE A 33 17.05 0.27 -19.53
N SER A 34 17.31 1.48 -19.01
CA SER A 34 17.85 1.68 -17.66
C SER A 34 16.91 1.19 -16.55
N GLU A 35 15.60 1.20 -16.78
CA GLU A 35 14.58 0.75 -15.82
C GLU A 35 14.52 -0.78 -15.76
N ILE A 36 14.63 -1.43 -16.92
CA ILE A 36 14.74 -2.90 -17.01
C ILE A 36 16.04 -3.36 -16.34
N LEU A 37 17.14 -2.64 -16.57
CA LEU A 37 18.42 -2.94 -15.94
C LEU A 37 18.37 -2.75 -14.41
N LEU A 38 17.75 -1.68 -13.92
CA LEU A 38 17.57 -1.43 -12.49
C LEU A 38 16.70 -2.52 -11.84
N LEU A 39 15.58 -2.89 -12.46
CA LEU A 39 14.73 -3.98 -11.98
C LEU A 39 15.50 -5.30 -11.96
N PHE A 40 16.24 -5.62 -13.03
CA PHE A 40 17.05 -6.81 -13.09
C PHE A 40 18.10 -6.84 -11.97
N LEU A 41 18.79 -5.72 -11.75
CA LEU A 41 19.82 -5.61 -10.71
C LEU A 41 19.23 -5.80 -9.31
N ILE A 42 18.10 -5.16 -9.01
CA ILE A 42 17.33 -5.36 -7.76
C ILE A 42 16.98 -6.84 -7.57
N LEU A 43 16.42 -7.49 -8.60
CA LEU A 43 16.04 -8.90 -8.50
C LEU A 43 17.24 -9.82 -8.31
N VAL A 44 18.38 -9.54 -8.96
CA VAL A 44 19.61 -10.31 -8.83
C VAL A 44 20.21 -10.16 -7.43
N ILE A 45 20.30 -8.93 -6.91
CA ILE A 45 20.83 -8.68 -5.57
C ILE A 45 19.92 -9.34 -4.52
N LEU A 46 18.60 -9.20 -4.65
CA LEU A 46 17.62 -9.81 -3.77
C LEU A 46 17.77 -11.34 -3.76
N ALA A 47 17.87 -11.95 -4.94
CA ALA A 47 18.08 -13.39 -5.08
C ALA A 47 19.41 -13.85 -4.46
N ALA A 48 20.49 -13.09 -4.67
CA ALA A 48 21.80 -13.38 -4.12
C ALA A 48 21.78 -13.36 -2.58
N PHE A 49 21.22 -12.33 -1.96
CA PHE A 49 21.15 -12.26 -0.49
C PHE A 49 20.21 -13.30 0.11
N ILE A 50 19.08 -13.62 -0.55
CA ILE A 50 18.21 -14.73 -0.12
C ILE A 50 18.96 -16.07 -0.18
N PHE A 51 19.85 -16.26 -1.17
CA PHE A 51 20.67 -17.46 -1.28
C PHE A 51 21.76 -17.51 -0.20
N LEU A 52 22.52 -16.42 -0.03
CA LEU A 52 23.63 -16.31 0.93
C LEU A 52 23.17 -16.44 2.39
N SER A 53 21.97 -15.96 2.72
CA SER A 53 21.39 -16.04 4.07
C SER A 53 20.89 -17.44 4.46
N GLY A 54 20.88 -18.40 3.54
CA GLY A 54 20.34 -19.74 3.78
C GLY A 54 18.80 -19.81 3.81
N TYR A 55 18.09 -18.70 3.59
CA TYR A 55 16.63 -18.67 3.53
C TYR A 55 16.04 -19.15 2.20
N SER A 56 16.88 -19.44 1.20
CA SER A 56 16.45 -19.85 -0.15
C SER A 56 15.42 -20.98 -0.15
N LYS A 57 15.66 -22.06 0.61
CA LYS A 57 14.72 -23.20 0.68
C LYS A 57 13.36 -22.78 1.23
N ALA A 58 13.33 -21.96 2.29
CA ALA A 58 12.08 -21.46 2.88
C ALA A 58 11.36 -20.50 1.93
N PHE A 59 12.10 -19.60 1.27
CA PHE A 59 11.55 -18.66 0.30
C PHE A 59 10.97 -19.38 -0.92
N PHE A 60 11.69 -20.32 -1.53
CA PHE A 60 11.20 -21.10 -2.66
C PHE A 60 10.03 -22.01 -2.31
N LYS A 61 9.93 -22.46 -1.05
CA LYS A 61 8.79 -23.24 -0.57
C LYS A 61 7.46 -22.48 -0.72
N ILE A 62 7.49 -21.14 -0.79
CA ILE A 62 6.33 -20.32 -1.12
C ILE A 62 5.71 -20.73 -2.46
N PHE A 63 6.57 -21.02 -3.43
CA PHE A 63 6.20 -21.23 -4.82
C PHE A 63 6.05 -22.71 -5.18
N TYR A 64 6.89 -23.58 -4.62
CA TYR A 64 6.97 -24.99 -5.01
C TYR A 64 6.12 -25.97 -4.18
N THR A 65 5.46 -25.53 -3.11
CA THR A 65 4.67 -26.45 -2.29
C THR A 65 3.44 -26.93 -3.06
N ARG A 66 3.46 -28.17 -3.56
CA ARG A 66 2.31 -28.85 -4.20
C ARG A 66 1.15 -29.10 -3.23
N LYS A 67 1.44 -29.19 -1.92
CA LYS A 67 0.43 -29.31 -0.86
C LYS A 67 -0.20 -27.94 -0.60
N LYS A 68 -1.52 -27.89 -0.35
CA LYS A 68 -2.18 -26.67 0.14
C LYS A 68 -1.43 -26.17 1.38
N PHE A 69 -1.23 -24.85 1.51
CA PHE A 69 -0.57 -24.23 2.67
C PHE A 69 -1.19 -24.65 4.02
N SER A 70 -2.48 -25.00 4.00
CA SER A 70 -3.21 -25.58 5.14
C SER A 70 -2.64 -26.91 5.65
N ALA A 71 -1.78 -27.58 4.88
CA ALA A 71 -1.14 -28.85 5.25
C ALA A 71 0.32 -28.66 5.73
N LEU A 72 0.82 -27.42 5.80
CA LEU A 72 2.14 -27.13 6.35
C LEU A 72 2.06 -27.00 7.87
N GLN A 73 3.06 -27.56 8.56
CA GLN A 73 3.21 -27.37 10.00
C GLN A 73 3.52 -25.91 10.35
N LEU A 74 3.09 -25.45 11.52
CA LEU A 74 3.31 -24.08 11.99
C LEU A 74 4.78 -23.64 11.95
N TYR A 75 5.72 -24.53 12.30
CA TYR A 75 7.15 -24.25 12.20
C TYR A 75 7.58 -23.86 10.78
N GLN A 76 7.05 -24.56 9.78
CA GLN A 76 7.36 -24.29 8.37
C GLN A 76 6.74 -22.97 7.91
N LEU A 77 5.54 -22.64 8.38
CA LEU A 77 4.90 -21.34 8.13
C LEU A 77 5.72 -20.18 8.72
N LYS A 78 6.23 -20.31 9.96
CA LYS A 78 7.10 -19.32 10.60
C LYS A 78 8.43 -19.12 9.86
N GLN A 79 9.04 -20.20 9.36
CA GLN A 79 10.25 -20.09 8.54
C GLN A 79 9.99 -19.32 7.24
N ILE A 80 8.86 -19.58 6.59
CA ILE A 80 8.45 -18.86 5.39
C ILE A 80 8.22 -17.37 5.70
N GLU A 81 7.54 -17.06 6.81
CA GLU A 81 7.32 -15.68 7.25
C GLU A 81 8.64 -14.93 7.46
N THR A 82 9.58 -15.57 8.16
CA THR A 82 10.92 -15.01 8.40
C THR A 82 11.67 -14.76 7.09
N SER A 83 11.56 -15.66 6.12
CA SER A 83 12.18 -15.47 4.79
C SER A 83 11.58 -14.29 4.02
N LEU A 84 10.27 -14.07 4.13
CA LEU A 84 9.60 -12.92 3.53
C LEU A 84 9.96 -11.61 4.23
N ASP A 85 10.13 -11.62 5.55
CA ASP A 85 10.61 -10.47 6.32
C ASP A 85 12.04 -10.11 5.95
N TYR A 86 12.88 -11.10 5.75
CA TYR A 86 14.24 -10.89 5.28
C TYR A 86 14.27 -10.32 3.86
N ALA A 87 13.49 -10.87 2.92
CA ALA A 87 13.39 -10.36 1.56
C ALA A 87 12.93 -8.90 1.50
N SER A 88 11.95 -8.53 2.33
CA SER A 88 11.45 -7.15 2.45
C SER A 88 12.52 -6.19 2.96
N LYS A 89 13.29 -6.58 3.99
CA LYS A 89 14.41 -5.78 4.49
C LYS A 89 15.49 -5.57 3.41
N ILE A 90 15.83 -6.61 2.65
CA ILE A 90 16.80 -6.50 1.56
C ILE A 90 16.29 -5.52 0.49
N ALA A 91 15.05 -5.67 0.04
CA ALA A 91 14.46 -4.76 -0.94
C ALA A 91 14.51 -3.30 -0.45
N ALA A 92 14.19 -3.05 0.82
CA ALA A 92 14.30 -1.72 1.41
C ALA A 92 15.76 -1.19 1.41
N TYR A 93 16.73 -2.01 1.77
CA TYR A 93 18.15 -1.61 1.76
C TYR A 93 18.67 -1.35 0.35
N GLU A 94 18.27 -2.16 -0.64
CA GLU A 94 18.60 -1.92 -2.05
C GLU A 94 18.02 -0.58 -2.53
N ALA A 95 16.78 -0.26 -2.17
CA ALA A 95 16.17 1.03 -2.51
C ALA A 95 17.00 2.19 -1.99
N ILE A 96 17.35 2.15 -0.69
CA ILE A 96 18.14 3.18 -0.03
C ILE A 96 19.49 3.31 -0.70
N PHE A 97 20.14 2.18 -1.02
CA PHE A 97 21.42 2.16 -1.70
C PHE A 97 21.36 2.85 -3.07
N PHE A 98 20.38 2.51 -3.92
CA PHE A 98 20.23 3.16 -5.24
C PHE A 98 19.82 4.63 -5.14
N ILE A 99 18.99 5.00 -4.16
CA ILE A 99 18.64 6.40 -3.88
C ILE A 99 19.88 7.20 -3.47
N LEU A 100 20.74 6.64 -2.60
CA LEU A 100 21.98 7.28 -2.16
C LEU A 100 22.94 7.46 -3.34
N ILE A 101 23.13 6.42 -4.15
CA ILE A 101 23.93 6.51 -5.38
C ILE A 101 23.39 7.58 -6.31
N GLY A 102 22.08 7.57 -6.59
CA GLY A 102 21.42 8.56 -7.42
C GLY A 102 21.61 9.98 -6.90
N THR A 103 21.49 10.16 -5.59
CA THR A 103 21.70 11.46 -4.91
C THR A 103 23.15 11.93 -5.03
N VAL A 104 24.13 11.05 -4.79
CA VAL A 104 25.55 11.39 -4.92
C VAL A 104 25.87 11.81 -6.35
N PHE A 105 25.42 11.04 -7.34
CA PHE A 105 25.62 11.40 -8.74
C PHE A 105 24.90 12.70 -9.12
N TYR A 106 23.69 12.93 -8.58
CA TYR A 106 22.96 14.19 -8.75
C TYR A 106 23.79 15.40 -8.29
N TYR A 107 24.40 15.32 -7.10
CA TYR A 107 25.23 16.40 -6.59
C TYR A 107 26.55 16.54 -7.34
N ILE A 108 27.17 15.45 -7.80
CA ILE A 108 28.42 15.52 -8.59
C ILE A 108 28.18 16.21 -9.94
N ASN A 109 27.05 15.91 -10.59
CA ASN A 109 26.75 16.40 -11.94
C ASN A 109 25.72 17.53 -11.96
N TRP A 110 25.56 18.29 -10.86
CA TRP A 110 24.52 19.32 -10.75
C TRP A 110 24.61 20.41 -11.82
N GLN A 111 25.80 20.62 -12.39
CA GLN A 111 26.04 21.60 -13.47
C GLN A 111 25.63 21.07 -14.84
N HIS A 112 25.52 19.74 -15.01
CA HIS A 112 25.17 19.10 -16.26
C HIS A 112 23.67 18.78 -16.29
N ILE A 113 22.86 19.73 -16.74
CA ILE A 113 21.39 19.63 -16.79
C ILE A 113 20.92 18.33 -17.49
N GLN A 114 21.64 17.89 -18.51
CA GLN A 114 21.34 16.67 -19.27
C GLN A 114 21.40 15.40 -18.40
N THR A 115 22.31 15.33 -17.42
CA THR A 115 22.46 14.16 -16.54
C THR A 115 21.53 14.20 -15.32
N LEU A 116 21.06 15.38 -14.92
CA LEU A 116 20.18 15.54 -13.76
C LEU A 116 18.87 14.75 -13.91
N GLY A 117 18.27 14.76 -15.11
CA GLY A 117 17.04 14.03 -15.37
C GLY A 117 17.20 12.51 -15.17
N PHE A 118 18.31 11.94 -15.64
CA PHE A 118 18.62 10.52 -15.47
C PHE A 118 18.80 10.15 -13.99
N GLN A 119 19.49 10.99 -13.23
CA GLN A 119 19.77 10.75 -11.80
C GLN A 119 18.51 10.88 -10.95
N LEU A 120 17.66 11.86 -11.25
CA LEU A 120 16.38 12.04 -10.58
C LEU A 120 15.40 10.89 -10.93
N SER A 121 15.42 10.43 -12.19
CA SER A 121 14.69 9.22 -12.61
C SER A 121 15.15 7.99 -11.82
N LEU A 122 16.46 7.79 -11.66
CA LEU A 122 17.00 6.69 -10.85
C LEU A 122 16.46 6.72 -9.41
N ILE A 123 16.44 7.89 -8.76
CA ILE A 123 15.91 8.05 -7.39
C ILE A 123 14.42 7.67 -7.34
N ILE A 124 13.60 8.25 -8.22
CA ILE A 124 12.14 8.03 -8.24
C ILE A 124 11.81 6.58 -8.58
N LYS A 125 12.46 6.01 -9.59
CA LYS A 125 12.22 4.63 -10.04
C LYS A 125 12.69 3.61 -9.01
N SER A 126 13.78 3.86 -8.29
CA SER A 126 14.22 2.98 -7.18
C SER A 126 13.16 2.89 -6.08
N ALA A 127 12.61 4.05 -5.66
CA ALA A 127 11.52 4.09 -4.68
C ALA A 127 10.24 3.42 -5.19
N PHE A 128 9.91 3.59 -6.47
CA PHE A 128 8.75 2.99 -7.12
C PHE A 128 8.85 1.45 -7.19
N LEU A 129 9.99 0.93 -7.63
CA LEU A 129 10.21 -0.51 -7.79
C LEU A 129 10.15 -1.22 -6.44
N VAL A 130 10.78 -0.66 -5.42
CA VAL A 130 10.78 -1.27 -4.09
C VAL A 130 9.40 -1.20 -3.46
N SER A 131 8.66 -0.10 -3.61
CA SER A 131 7.26 -0.04 -3.15
C SER A 131 6.40 -1.11 -3.83
N SER A 132 6.62 -1.38 -5.12
CA SER A 132 5.91 -2.44 -5.86
C SER A 132 6.25 -3.84 -5.34
N ILE A 133 7.54 -4.12 -5.09
CA ILE A 133 8.00 -5.37 -4.47
C ILE A 133 7.41 -5.52 -3.06
N GLU A 134 7.42 -4.46 -2.27
CA GLU A 134 6.86 -4.44 -0.91
C GLU A 134 5.36 -4.75 -0.90
N ILE A 135 4.57 -4.18 -1.82
CA ILE A 135 3.14 -4.51 -1.95
C ILE A 135 2.96 -6.02 -2.13
N ILE A 136 3.73 -6.62 -3.05
CA ILE A 136 3.67 -8.05 -3.33
C ILE A 136 4.05 -8.85 -2.09
N LEU A 137 5.18 -8.54 -1.45
CA LEU A 137 5.63 -9.24 -0.24
C LEU A 137 4.62 -9.11 0.89
N PHE A 138 4.01 -7.93 1.08
CA PHE A 138 3.02 -7.69 2.12
C PHE A 138 1.75 -8.51 1.92
N VAL A 139 1.25 -8.60 0.68
CA VAL A 139 0.08 -9.43 0.31
C VAL A 139 0.37 -10.90 0.59
N LEU A 140 1.56 -11.39 0.25
CA LEU A 140 1.98 -12.76 0.52
C LEU A 140 2.11 -13.03 2.03
N LYS A 141 2.73 -12.12 2.78
CA LYS A 141 2.84 -12.20 4.26
C LYS A 141 1.49 -12.20 4.93
N ALA A 142 0.58 -11.32 4.53
CA ALA A 142 -0.75 -11.24 5.13
C ALA A 142 -1.54 -12.53 4.90
N LYS A 143 -1.43 -13.13 3.71
CA LYS A 143 -2.03 -14.44 3.43
C LYS A 143 -1.44 -15.54 4.31
N LEU A 144 -0.11 -15.56 4.48
CA LEU A 144 0.58 -16.52 5.34
C LEU A 144 0.16 -16.38 6.80
N LYS A 145 0.11 -15.15 7.34
CA LYS A 145 -0.39 -14.87 8.69
C LYS A 145 -1.81 -15.35 8.89
N ASN A 146 -2.67 -15.16 7.88
CA ASN A 146 -4.04 -15.66 7.91
C ASN A 146 -4.08 -17.19 8.07
N GLN A 147 -3.21 -17.92 7.36
CA GLN A 147 -3.10 -19.38 7.50
C GLN A 147 -2.56 -19.79 8.88
N MET A 148 -1.58 -19.07 9.42
CA MET A 148 -1.06 -19.32 10.76
C MET A 148 -2.13 -19.13 11.83
N ILE A 149 -2.96 -18.08 11.71
CA ILE A 149 -4.06 -17.83 12.65
C ILE A 149 -5.11 -18.94 12.56
N LEU A 150 -5.47 -19.38 11.35
CA LEU A 150 -6.41 -20.49 11.15
C LEU A 150 -5.87 -21.83 11.67
N TYR A 151 -4.57 -22.07 11.58
CA TYR A 151 -3.94 -23.26 12.16
C TYR A 151 -4.03 -23.27 13.69
N MET A 152 -4.03 -22.09 14.33
CA MET A 152 -4.12 -21.94 15.78
C MET A 152 -5.56 -21.82 16.29
N SER A 153 -6.56 -21.72 15.41
CA SER A 153 -7.95 -21.52 15.82
C SER A 153 -8.67 -22.83 16.07
N GLU A 154 -9.37 -22.92 17.21
CA GLU A 154 -10.36 -23.96 17.46
C GLU A 154 -11.63 -23.70 16.61
N ASP A 155 -12.23 -24.76 16.07
CA ASP A 155 -13.42 -24.69 15.21
C ASP A 155 -14.62 -24.15 16.00
N GLU A 156 -15.03 -22.90 15.74
CA GLU A 156 -16.18 -22.31 16.43
C GLU A 156 -17.21 -21.66 15.50
N LYS A 157 -18.47 -22.07 15.73
CA LYS A 157 -19.68 -21.62 15.03
C LYS A 157 -19.93 -20.13 15.26
N ASP A 158 -20.39 -19.47 14.20
CA ASP A 158 -20.72 -18.05 14.18
C ASP A 158 -21.84 -17.71 15.16
N GLY A 159 -21.58 -16.74 16.05
CA GLY A 159 -22.55 -16.22 17.00
C GLY A 159 -23.50 -15.22 16.34
N GLU A 160 -24.77 -15.30 16.75
CA GLU A 160 -25.88 -14.46 16.31
C GLU A 160 -25.67 -12.97 16.63
N TYR A 161 -26.19 -12.11 15.74
CA TYR A 161 -25.99 -10.67 15.79
C TYR A 161 -26.87 -10.01 16.86
N ALA A 162 -26.25 -9.43 17.90
CA ALA A 162 -26.96 -8.54 18.82
C ALA A 162 -27.35 -7.24 18.08
N LYS A 163 -28.66 -6.94 18.08
CA LYS A 163 -29.24 -5.73 17.46
C LYS A 163 -28.76 -4.50 18.24
N LYS A 164 -28.12 -3.55 17.55
CA LYS A 164 -27.60 -2.32 18.17
C LYS A 164 -28.70 -1.43 18.71
N SER A 165 -28.45 -0.80 19.85
CA SER A 165 -29.28 0.31 20.30
C SER A 165 -29.01 1.57 19.45
N PRO A 166 -30.04 2.38 19.14
CA PRO A 166 -29.89 3.58 18.31
C PRO A 166 -28.89 4.60 18.88
N LYS A 167 -28.73 4.67 20.21
CA LYS A 167 -27.76 5.55 20.88
C LYS A 167 -26.29 5.23 20.52
N GLN A 168 -25.96 3.94 20.35
CA GLN A 168 -24.59 3.52 19.98
C GLN A 168 -24.27 3.83 18.52
N LEU A 169 -25.28 3.81 17.65
CA LEU A 169 -25.13 4.17 16.23
C LEU A 169 -24.85 5.67 16.07
N VAL A 170 -25.57 6.51 16.82
CA VAL A 170 -25.37 7.98 16.85
C VAL A 170 -23.97 8.34 17.34
N LEU A 171 -23.49 7.71 18.43
CA LEU A 171 -22.13 7.93 18.96
C LEU A 171 -21.04 7.48 17.97
N ALA A 172 -21.25 6.38 17.24
CA ALA A 172 -20.32 5.93 16.21
C ALA A 172 -20.26 6.92 15.04
N PHE A 173 -21.42 7.41 14.59
CA PHE A 173 -21.53 8.40 13.53
C PHE A 173 -20.87 9.73 13.92
N PHE A 174 -21.11 10.20 15.15
CA PHE A 174 -20.48 11.41 15.68
C PHE A 174 -18.95 11.32 15.71
N LYS A 175 -18.38 10.16 16.11
CA LYS A 175 -16.92 9.95 16.10
C LYS A 175 -16.33 9.95 14.69
N VAL A 176 -17.02 9.33 13.73
CA VAL A 176 -16.61 9.35 12.32
C VAL A 176 -16.70 10.78 11.76
N PHE A 177 -17.79 11.48 12.05
CA PHE A 177 -17.98 12.88 11.67
C PHE A 177 -16.89 13.78 12.25
N LEU A 178 -16.57 13.65 13.54
CA LEU A 178 -15.49 14.42 14.18
C LEU A 178 -14.13 14.15 13.52
N CYS A 179 -13.81 12.89 13.19
CA CYS A 179 -12.60 12.55 12.43
C CYS A 179 -12.58 13.26 11.07
N ILE A 180 -13.69 13.22 10.33
CA ILE A 180 -13.81 13.90 9.02
C ILE A 180 -13.63 15.42 9.18
N VAL A 181 -14.23 16.03 10.20
CA VAL A 181 -14.10 17.47 10.48
C VAL A 181 -12.66 17.84 10.79
N VAL A 182 -11.98 17.12 11.68
CA VAL A 182 -10.56 17.38 12.02
C VAL A 182 -9.69 17.26 10.78
N ILE A 183 -9.92 16.23 9.97
CA ILE A 183 -9.24 15.98 8.69
C ILE A 183 -9.42 17.18 7.74
N ILE A 184 -10.65 17.62 7.53
CA ILE A 184 -10.98 18.75 6.67
C ILE A 184 -10.38 20.05 7.22
N SER A 185 -10.43 20.27 8.53
CA SER A 185 -9.84 21.44 9.18
C SER A 185 -8.32 21.49 9.00
N VAL A 186 -7.62 20.37 9.15
CA VAL A 186 -6.16 20.28 8.93
C VAL A 186 -5.83 20.52 7.45
N ALA A 187 -6.60 19.96 6.53
CA ALA A 187 -6.46 20.21 5.10
C ALA A 187 -6.64 21.71 4.76
N ILE A 188 -7.73 22.32 5.24
CA ILE A 188 -8.03 23.75 5.06
C ILE A 188 -6.91 24.62 5.66
N LEU A 189 -6.45 24.31 6.87
CA LEU A 189 -5.40 25.08 7.54
C LEU A 189 -4.06 25.00 6.80
N THR A 190 -3.73 23.82 6.25
CA THR A 190 -2.54 23.62 5.42
C THR A 190 -2.64 24.45 4.15
N VAL A 191 -3.76 24.37 3.44
CA VAL A 191 -4.01 25.18 2.23
C VAL A 191 -3.90 26.68 2.55
N LEU A 192 -4.59 27.17 3.58
CA LEU A 192 -4.57 28.58 4.00
C LEU A 192 -3.17 29.06 4.41
N SER A 193 -2.36 28.19 5.01
CA SER A 193 -1.00 28.52 5.45
C SER A 193 -0.03 28.65 4.27
N TYR A 194 -0.21 27.85 3.21
CA TYR A 194 0.66 27.85 2.04
C TYR A 194 0.16 28.74 0.88
N THR A 195 -1.12 29.12 0.84
CA THR A 195 -1.68 30.03 -0.18
C THR A 195 -1.78 31.48 0.30
N ARG A 196 -1.26 31.82 1.49
CA ARG A 196 -1.39 33.15 2.11
C ARG A 196 -0.81 34.30 1.25
N ASN A 197 0.06 33.99 0.29
CA ASN A 197 0.65 34.94 -0.66
C ASN A 197 -0.01 34.94 -2.05
N GLU A 198 -0.98 34.07 -2.34
CA GLU A 198 -1.71 34.08 -3.61
C GLU A 198 -3.12 34.63 -3.42
N SER A 199 -3.35 35.85 -3.90
CA SER A 199 -4.62 36.60 -3.79
C SER A 199 -5.81 35.99 -4.55
N SER A 200 -5.65 34.83 -5.19
CA SER A 200 -6.65 34.21 -6.06
C SER A 200 -7.11 32.80 -5.65
N PHE A 201 -6.67 32.24 -4.52
CA PHE A 201 -7.12 30.90 -4.13
C PHE A 201 -8.57 30.92 -3.60
N LYS A 202 -9.53 30.62 -4.49
CA LYS A 202 -10.95 30.52 -4.14
C LYS A 202 -11.30 29.10 -3.68
N PHE A 203 -11.63 28.95 -2.38
CA PHE A 203 -12.15 27.69 -1.79
C PHE A 203 -13.41 27.14 -2.49
N SER A 204 -14.10 27.96 -3.30
CA SER A 204 -15.25 27.51 -4.09
C SER A 204 -14.92 26.45 -5.16
N LYS A 205 -13.63 26.16 -5.40
CA LYS A 205 -13.16 25.08 -6.29
C LYS A 205 -12.77 23.79 -5.54
N ILE A 206 -13.38 23.45 -4.40
CA ILE A 206 -13.17 22.11 -3.77
C ILE A 206 -13.42 20.95 -4.76
N SER A 207 -14.25 21.14 -5.79
CA SER A 207 -14.41 20.16 -6.87
C SER A 207 -13.10 19.81 -7.58
N SER A 208 -12.11 20.70 -7.64
CA SER A 208 -10.79 20.42 -8.23
C SER A 208 -9.92 19.51 -7.37
N TRP A 209 -10.32 19.26 -6.11
CA TRP A 209 -9.66 18.31 -5.21
C TRP A 209 -10.28 16.92 -5.27
N ILE A 210 -11.37 16.72 -6.02
CA ILE A 210 -12.00 15.41 -6.23
C ILE A 210 -11.52 14.88 -7.59
N ASP A 211 -10.42 14.14 -7.56
CA ASP A 211 -9.85 13.48 -8.73
C ASP A 211 -10.27 12.00 -8.73
N ILE A 212 -11.35 11.71 -9.45
CA ILE A 212 -11.90 10.35 -9.60
C ILE A 212 -10.81 9.36 -10.08
N PRO A 213 -10.00 9.66 -11.11
CA PRO A 213 -8.85 8.85 -11.50
C PRO A 213 -7.94 8.45 -10.33
N SER A 214 -7.46 9.39 -9.52
CA SER A 214 -6.62 9.08 -8.36
C SER A 214 -7.31 8.17 -7.35
N ILE A 215 -8.61 8.34 -7.11
CA ILE A 215 -9.37 7.46 -6.22
C ILE A 215 -9.42 6.04 -6.81
N LEU A 216 -9.69 5.89 -8.11
CA LEU A 216 -9.74 4.60 -8.78
C LEU A 216 -8.39 3.87 -8.73
N PHE A 217 -7.28 4.59 -8.91
CA PHE A 217 -5.93 4.03 -8.80
C PHE A 217 -5.56 3.53 -7.41
N LEU A 218 -6.26 3.98 -6.37
CA LEU A 218 -6.12 3.45 -5.01
C LEU A 218 -7.04 2.27 -4.77
N ILE A 219 -8.32 2.41 -5.14
CA ILE A 219 -9.36 1.43 -4.80
C ILE A 219 -9.23 0.16 -5.62
N ILE A 220 -8.90 0.23 -6.92
CA ILE A 220 -8.82 -0.96 -7.79
C ILE A 220 -7.71 -1.91 -7.30
N PRO A 221 -6.44 -1.49 -7.12
CA PRO A 221 -5.41 -2.38 -6.60
C PRO A 221 -5.73 -2.89 -5.20
N PHE A 222 -6.25 -2.02 -4.34
CA PHE A 222 -6.71 -2.39 -2.99
C PHE A 222 -7.71 -3.56 -3.02
N VAL A 223 -8.79 -3.45 -3.81
CA VAL A 223 -9.83 -4.48 -3.89
C VAL A 223 -9.25 -5.78 -4.47
N LEU A 224 -8.54 -5.70 -5.59
CA LEU A 224 -8.04 -6.88 -6.29
C LEU A 224 -6.95 -7.63 -5.48
N LEU A 225 -6.05 -6.91 -4.79
CA LEU A 225 -5.01 -7.51 -3.96
C LEU A 225 -5.58 -8.13 -2.66
N LEU A 226 -6.61 -7.53 -2.08
CA LEU A 226 -7.35 -8.15 -0.96
C LEU A 226 -8.13 -9.39 -1.40
N PHE A 227 -8.70 -9.38 -2.60
CA PHE A 227 -9.42 -10.52 -3.15
C PHE A 227 -8.48 -11.70 -3.39
N THR A 228 -7.35 -11.46 -4.05
CA THR A 228 -6.35 -12.50 -4.37
C THR A 228 -5.66 -13.08 -3.14
N SER A 229 -5.47 -12.28 -2.09
CA SER A 229 -4.99 -12.76 -0.79
C SER A 229 -6.04 -13.55 0.00
N GLY A 230 -7.31 -13.50 -0.38
CA GLY A 230 -8.42 -14.12 0.37
C GLY A 230 -8.79 -13.35 1.64
N LEU A 231 -8.35 -12.10 1.77
CA LEU A 231 -8.57 -11.26 2.94
C LEU A 231 -9.78 -10.33 2.80
N PHE A 232 -10.34 -10.21 1.59
CA PHE A 232 -11.45 -9.31 1.27
C PHE A 232 -12.65 -9.48 2.23
N LYS A 233 -13.13 -10.72 2.43
CA LYS A 233 -14.25 -10.98 3.36
C LYS A 233 -13.90 -10.58 4.80
N ASN A 234 -12.72 -10.95 5.28
CA ASN A 234 -12.24 -10.65 6.63
C ASN A 234 -12.11 -9.13 6.86
N PHE A 235 -11.74 -8.37 5.82
CA PHE A 235 -11.66 -6.92 5.88
C PHE A 235 -13.03 -6.28 6.14
N PHE A 236 -14.04 -6.60 5.33
CA PHE A 236 -15.39 -6.03 5.51
C PHE A 236 -16.07 -6.50 6.79
N LEU A 237 -15.90 -7.78 7.15
CA LEU A 237 -16.39 -8.29 8.44
C LEU A 237 -15.68 -7.60 9.61
N GLY A 238 -14.38 -7.35 9.50
CA GLY A 238 -13.61 -6.59 10.48
C GLY A 238 -14.15 -5.17 10.68
N ILE A 239 -14.39 -4.43 9.59
CA ILE A 239 -15.03 -3.10 9.67
C ILE A 239 -16.40 -3.21 10.35
N LYS A 240 -17.25 -4.15 9.89
CA LYS A 240 -18.59 -4.34 10.46
C LYS A 240 -18.51 -4.60 11.96
N SER A 241 -17.65 -5.52 12.40
CA SER A 241 -17.46 -5.89 13.80
C SER A 241 -16.87 -4.75 14.65
N ALA A 242 -15.92 -3.99 14.10
CA ALA A 242 -15.31 -2.84 14.77
C ALA A 242 -16.35 -1.75 15.10
N PHE A 243 -17.28 -1.50 14.19
CA PHE A 243 -18.38 -0.57 14.44
C PHE A 243 -19.56 -1.22 15.17
N SER A 244 -19.62 -2.56 15.24
CA SER A 244 -20.68 -3.27 15.95
C SER A 244 -20.43 -3.65 17.39
N ASN A 245 -19.22 -3.40 17.92
CA ASN A 245 -18.86 -3.77 19.28
C ASN A 245 -19.19 -5.24 19.59
N GLN A 246 -19.09 -6.10 18.57
CA GLN A 246 -19.39 -7.52 18.69
C GLN A 246 -18.26 -8.17 19.48
N LYS A 247 -18.59 -9.02 20.48
CA LYS A 247 -17.59 -9.89 21.10
C LYS A 247 -17.04 -10.86 20.06
N LEU A 248 -15.73 -10.92 19.92
CA LEU A 248 -15.05 -11.78 18.96
C LEU A 248 -14.15 -12.76 19.71
N SER A 249 -13.99 -13.97 19.17
CA SER A 249 -12.91 -14.85 19.60
C SER A 249 -11.56 -14.25 19.20
N VAL A 250 -10.50 -14.64 19.91
CA VAL A 250 -9.13 -14.17 19.67
C VAL A 250 -8.72 -14.41 18.21
N SER A 251 -9.02 -15.59 17.67
CA SER A 251 -8.70 -15.93 16.28
C SER A 251 -9.40 -15.02 15.26
N LYS A 252 -10.72 -14.77 15.40
CA LYS A 252 -11.46 -13.87 14.49
C LYS A 252 -10.95 -12.43 14.57
N LYS A 253 -10.66 -11.96 15.79
CA LYS A 253 -10.06 -10.65 16.03
C LYS A 253 -8.71 -10.52 15.29
N LEU A 254 -7.83 -11.52 15.41
CA LEU A 254 -6.55 -11.53 14.72
C LEU A 254 -6.68 -11.59 13.18
N LEU A 255 -7.63 -12.37 12.64
CA LEU A 255 -7.90 -12.42 11.20
C LEU A 255 -8.33 -11.05 10.65
N TYR A 256 -9.21 -10.35 11.38
CA TYR A 256 -9.69 -9.02 10.98
C TYR A 256 -8.60 -7.95 11.07
N ILE A 257 -7.80 -7.98 12.14
CA ILE A 257 -6.65 -7.08 12.28
C ILE A 257 -5.63 -7.32 11.16
N ASN A 258 -5.32 -8.57 10.82
CA ASN A 258 -4.41 -8.91 9.75
C ASN A 258 -4.90 -8.41 8.38
N ALA A 259 -6.18 -8.58 8.08
CA ALA A 259 -6.80 -8.05 6.86
C ALA A 259 -6.73 -6.50 6.81
N ASN A 260 -6.99 -5.83 7.94
CA ASN A 260 -6.90 -4.37 8.04
C ASN A 260 -5.47 -3.84 7.88
N LYS A 261 -4.48 -4.52 8.47
CA LYS A 261 -3.05 -4.18 8.29
C LYS A 261 -2.62 -4.32 6.83
N CYS A 262 -3.07 -5.38 6.15
CA CYS A 262 -2.84 -5.56 4.72
C CYS A 262 -3.47 -4.44 3.89
N ALA A 263 -4.74 -4.11 4.14
CA ALA A 263 -5.45 -3.02 3.48
C ALA A 263 -4.71 -1.68 3.58
N ARG A 264 -4.29 -1.33 4.81
CA ARG A 264 -3.53 -0.10 5.10
C ARG A 264 -2.24 -0.02 4.29
N ALA A 265 -1.42 -1.08 4.35
CA ALA A 265 -0.16 -1.13 3.64
C ALA A 265 -0.34 -1.05 2.13
N VAL A 266 -1.29 -1.80 1.55
CA VAL A 266 -1.58 -1.77 0.12
C VAL A 266 -2.00 -0.36 -0.32
N ILE A 267 -2.90 0.31 0.41
CA ILE A 267 -3.35 1.66 0.08
C ILE A 267 -2.21 2.67 0.14
N LEU A 268 -1.38 2.65 1.20
CA LEU A 268 -0.25 3.56 1.32
C LEU A 268 0.78 3.36 0.20
N LEU A 269 1.24 2.12 0.01
CA LEU A 269 2.27 1.82 -0.97
C LEU A 269 1.77 2.05 -2.40
N THR A 270 0.51 1.72 -2.71
CA THR A 270 -0.09 2.04 -4.01
C THR A 270 -0.14 3.54 -4.23
N SER A 271 -0.55 4.32 -3.22
CA SER A 271 -0.56 5.77 -3.33
C SER A 271 0.82 6.37 -3.56
N PHE A 272 1.83 5.83 -2.86
CA PHE A 272 3.22 6.22 -3.01
C PHE A 272 3.72 5.94 -4.44
N THR A 273 3.42 4.75 -4.99
CA THR A 273 3.75 4.44 -6.39
C THR A 273 3.04 5.39 -7.37
N CYS A 274 1.75 5.66 -7.19
CA CYS A 274 1.01 6.60 -8.03
C CYS A 274 1.60 8.01 -7.98
N THR A 275 2.00 8.48 -6.80
CA THR A 275 2.61 9.79 -6.62
C THR A 275 3.98 9.87 -7.29
N LEU A 276 4.84 8.86 -7.11
CA LEU A 276 6.14 8.78 -7.79
C LEU A 276 6.01 8.75 -9.32
N THR A 277 5.07 7.98 -9.86
CA THR A 277 4.77 7.97 -11.30
C THR A 277 4.30 9.34 -11.78
N GLY A 278 3.51 10.05 -10.97
CA GLY A 278 3.07 11.40 -11.31
C GLY A 278 4.21 12.41 -11.31
N TYR A 279 5.11 12.37 -10.32
CA TYR A 279 6.29 13.23 -10.30
C TYR A 279 7.22 12.92 -11.47
N TYR A 280 7.40 11.64 -11.81
CA TYR A 280 8.17 11.24 -12.99
C TYR A 280 7.56 11.82 -14.28
N ALA A 281 6.25 11.73 -14.46
CA ALA A 281 5.56 12.30 -15.61
C ALA A 281 5.70 13.83 -15.69
N VAL A 282 5.58 14.53 -14.55
CA VAL A 282 5.80 15.98 -14.48
C VAL A 282 7.22 16.35 -14.92
N LEU A 283 8.22 15.63 -14.41
CA LEU A 283 9.63 15.87 -14.74
C LEU A 283 9.94 15.64 -16.23
N LYS A 284 9.24 14.70 -16.86
CA LYS A 284 9.38 14.44 -18.29
C LYS A 284 8.81 15.58 -19.15
N HIS A 285 7.78 16.28 -18.66
CA HIS A 285 7.01 17.27 -19.41
C HIS A 285 7.17 18.71 -18.86
N LEU A 286 8.36 19.03 -18.35
CA LEU A 286 8.68 20.36 -17.78
C LEU A 286 8.57 21.51 -18.80
N GLU A 287 8.57 21.20 -20.10
CA GLU A 287 8.36 22.15 -21.18
C GLU A 287 6.96 22.82 -21.15
N PHE A 288 5.94 22.15 -20.60
CA PHE A 288 4.58 22.67 -20.48
C PHE A 288 4.35 23.38 -19.15
N LYS A 289 4.95 24.57 -18.99
CA LYS A 289 4.92 25.36 -17.74
C LYS A 289 3.53 25.57 -17.14
N GLU A 290 2.53 25.80 -17.98
CA GLU A 290 1.14 26.05 -17.55
C GLU A 290 0.49 24.83 -16.90
N ALA A 291 0.95 23.62 -17.21
CA ALA A 291 0.40 22.37 -16.70
C ALA A 291 1.12 21.86 -15.44
N ILE A 292 2.28 22.42 -15.08
CA ILE A 292 3.12 21.93 -13.97
C ILE A 292 2.36 21.92 -12.64
N GLY A 293 1.68 23.02 -12.30
CA GLY A 293 0.93 23.14 -11.04
C GLY A 293 -0.17 22.08 -10.92
N THR A 294 -1.00 21.96 -11.96
CA THR A 294 -2.10 20.98 -12.02
C THR A 294 -1.57 19.54 -11.98
N ASN A 295 -0.51 19.22 -12.73
CA ASN A 295 0.06 17.88 -12.77
C ASN A 295 0.74 17.50 -11.43
N MET A 296 1.40 18.45 -10.76
CA MET A 296 1.96 18.23 -9.42
C MET A 296 0.87 18.02 -8.35
N MET A 297 -0.24 18.75 -8.46
CA MET A 297 -1.42 18.53 -7.60
C MET A 297 -1.98 17.13 -7.81
N LEU A 298 -2.23 16.72 -9.06
CA LEU A 298 -2.73 15.37 -9.41
C LEU A 298 -1.75 14.26 -9.02
N ALA A 299 -0.44 14.51 -9.08
CA ALA A 299 0.56 13.58 -8.59
C ALA A 299 0.47 13.39 -7.06
N SER A 300 0.19 14.46 -6.32
CA SER A 300 0.20 14.48 -4.85
C SER A 300 -1.14 14.09 -4.22
N VAL A 301 -2.27 14.22 -4.95
CA VAL A 301 -3.60 13.98 -4.38
C VAL A 301 -3.81 12.50 -4.00
N SER A 302 -3.17 11.57 -4.69
CA SER A 302 -3.29 10.13 -4.38
C SER A 302 -2.79 9.80 -2.97
N ILE A 303 -1.62 10.31 -2.57
CA ILE A 303 -1.08 10.07 -1.21
C ILE A 303 -1.92 10.76 -0.14
N PHE A 304 -2.49 11.92 -0.45
CA PHE A 304 -3.41 12.63 0.44
C PHE A 304 -4.67 11.81 0.76
N TYR A 305 -5.32 11.23 -0.26
CA TYR A 305 -6.44 10.30 -0.04
C TYR A 305 -6.04 9.08 0.78
N ALA A 306 -4.89 8.49 0.47
CA ALA A 306 -4.40 7.30 1.17
C ALA A 306 -4.13 7.55 2.66
N ILE A 307 -3.61 8.72 3.04
CA ILE A 307 -3.43 9.12 4.43
C ILE A 307 -4.78 9.14 5.16
N PHE A 308 -5.81 9.74 4.59
CA PHE A 308 -7.13 9.77 5.23
C PHE A 308 -7.77 8.40 5.37
N ILE A 309 -7.71 7.59 4.31
CA ILE A 309 -8.19 6.22 4.37
C ILE A 309 -7.42 5.46 5.47
N ASN A 310 -6.10 5.67 5.60
CA ASN A 310 -5.30 5.01 6.63
C ASN A 310 -5.62 5.46 8.05
N LEU A 311 -5.91 6.74 8.28
CA LEU A 311 -6.36 7.24 9.59
C LEU A 311 -7.70 6.60 9.98
N PHE A 312 -8.62 6.45 9.03
CA PHE A 312 -9.86 5.72 9.24
C PHE A 312 -9.59 4.23 9.57
N LEU A 313 -8.75 3.55 8.80
CA LEU A 313 -8.43 2.14 9.03
C LEU A 313 -7.64 1.91 10.33
N LEU A 314 -6.83 2.87 10.77
CA LEU A 314 -6.20 2.87 12.11
C LEU A 314 -7.25 2.90 13.22
N THR A 315 -8.30 3.70 13.03
CA THR A 315 -9.43 3.75 13.98
C THR A 315 -10.16 2.40 14.03
N VAL A 316 -10.34 1.74 12.88
CA VAL A 316 -10.91 0.39 12.80
C VAL A 316 -10.03 -0.61 13.57
N GLU A 317 -8.71 -0.56 13.37
CA GLU A 317 -7.74 -1.43 14.06
C GLU A 317 -7.82 -1.27 15.57
N SER A 318 -7.75 -0.04 16.07
CA SER A 318 -7.82 0.25 17.50
C SER A 318 -9.14 -0.21 18.12
N LYS A 319 -10.25 -0.13 17.37
CA LYS A 319 -11.53 -0.66 17.83
C LYS A 319 -11.54 -2.18 17.88
N LEU A 320 -11.01 -2.86 16.86
CA LEU A 320 -10.88 -4.32 16.85
C LEU A 320 -10.03 -4.82 18.02
N GLU A 321 -8.93 -4.13 18.33
CA GLU A 321 -8.05 -4.44 19.47
C GLU A 321 -8.78 -4.32 20.82
N LYS A 322 -9.75 -3.41 20.95
CA LYS A 322 -10.54 -3.20 22.17
C LYS A 322 -11.75 -4.11 22.32
N LEU A 323 -12.10 -4.91 21.30
CA LEU A 323 -13.21 -5.86 21.42
C LEU A 323 -12.87 -6.94 22.45
N SER A 324 -13.77 -7.14 23.40
CA SER A 324 -13.67 -8.14 24.45
C SER A 324 -13.88 -9.55 23.90
N GLU A 325 -13.23 -10.49 24.56
CA GLU A 325 -13.25 -11.90 24.18
C GLU A 325 -14.63 -12.50 24.47
N LYS A 326 -15.09 -13.36 23.57
CA LYS A 326 -16.22 -14.24 23.86
C LYS A 326 -15.66 -15.40 24.71
N THR A 327 -15.74 -15.28 26.03
CA THR A 327 -15.50 -16.43 26.91
C THR A 327 -16.65 -17.43 26.69
N GLY A 328 -16.30 -18.69 26.42
CA GLY A 328 -17.27 -19.76 26.28
C GLY A 328 -18.05 -19.95 27.57
N GLU A 329 -19.31 -19.54 27.56
CA GLU A 329 -20.37 -20.02 28.46
C GLU A 329 -21.41 -20.76 27.62
#